data_AF-A0A239IDE6-F1
#
_entry.id   AF-A0A239IDE6-F1
#
_cell.length_a   1.000
_cell.length_b   1.000
_cell.length_c   1.000
_cell.angle_alpha   90.00
_cell.angle_beta   90.00
_cell.angle_gamma   90.00
#
_symmetry.space_group_name_H-M   'P 1'
#
loop_
_entity.id
_entity.type
_entity.pdbx_description
1 polymer ?
#
loop_
_entity_poly.entity_id
_entity_poly.type
_entity_poly.pdbx_seq_one_letter_code
_entity_poly.pdbx_strand_id
1 'polypeptide(L)'
;MDYIVGIRQGDGLEIASLRQVAAEHLYDAIRQYRLQVVAHDHAFQAWVRDKSPSCGFCHFAWLAPAGESGRDRGAGWLLVADNRFRERMLTYFADAPRLGLIYLNYYFGHDADPENQGLPQGVFDYIALRSERYTEVDALPLAIIRMPPAPSPE
;
A
#
# COMPACT_ATOMS: atom_id res chain seq x y z
N MET A 1 -0.24 24.93 -5.14
CA MET A 1 -0.88 24.57 -6.43
C MET A 1 -1.94 23.51 -6.14
N ASP A 2 -2.93 23.37 -7.02
CA ASP A 2 -3.95 22.34 -6.87
C ASP A 2 -3.71 21.18 -7.82
N TYR A 3 -3.85 19.97 -7.30
CA TYR A 3 -3.71 18.72 -8.05
C TYR A 3 -5.00 17.92 -7.95
N ILE A 4 -5.36 17.23 -9.03
CA ILE A 4 -6.31 16.12 -8.98
C ILE A 4 -5.49 14.86 -8.78
N VAL A 5 -5.75 14.15 -7.68
CA VAL A 5 -5.06 12.92 -7.30
C VAL A 5 -6.09 11.80 -7.22
N GLY A 6 -5.72 10.61 -7.68
CA GLY A 6 -6.58 9.45 -7.58
C GLY A 6 -5.85 8.14 -7.81
N ILE A 7 -6.62 7.06 -7.72
CA ILE A 7 -6.24 5.69 -8.04
C ILE A 7 -6.20 5.52 -9.56
N ARG A 8 -5.11 4.99 -10.12
CA ARG A 8 -4.99 4.63 -11.53
C ARG A 8 -5.65 3.27 -11.78
N GLN A 9 -6.49 3.19 -12.80
CA GLN A 9 -7.06 1.97 -13.34
C GLN A 9 -6.91 1.98 -14.87
N GLY A 10 -6.07 1.08 -15.41
CA GLY A 10 -5.72 1.09 -16.84
C GLY A 10 -4.98 2.37 -17.23
N ASP A 11 -5.44 3.04 -18.29
CA ASP A 11 -4.81 4.26 -18.84
C ASP A 11 -5.29 5.56 -18.17
N GLY A 12 -6.08 5.48 -17.11
CA GLY A 12 -6.70 6.66 -16.49
C GLY A 12 -6.87 6.57 -14.98
N LEU A 13 -7.34 7.67 -14.40
CA LEU A 13 -7.71 7.74 -12.99
C LEU A 13 -9.17 7.30 -12.78
N GLU A 14 -9.40 6.47 -11.77
CA GLU A 14 -10.73 6.03 -11.35
C GLU A 14 -11.50 7.21 -10.75
N ILE A 15 -12.62 7.58 -11.37
CA ILE A 15 -13.42 8.77 -11.01
C ILE A 15 -13.85 8.76 -9.53
N ALA A 16 -14.26 7.60 -9.00
CA ALA A 16 -14.72 7.47 -7.61
C ALA A 16 -13.62 7.82 -6.57
N SER A 17 -12.35 7.67 -6.97
CA SER A 17 -11.19 7.90 -6.12
C SER A 17 -10.66 9.34 -6.17
N LEU A 18 -11.10 10.16 -7.14
CA LEU A 18 -10.52 11.47 -7.40
C LEU A 18 -10.72 12.45 -6.23
N ARG A 19 -9.66 13.14 -5.84
CA ARG A 19 -9.68 14.24 -4.86
C ARG A 19 -8.84 15.41 -5.34
N GLN A 20 -9.29 16.62 -5.03
CA GLN A 20 -8.45 17.81 -5.17
C GLN A 20 -7.57 17.96 -3.93
N VAL A 21 -6.26 18.10 -4.13
CA VAL A 21 -5.27 18.24 -3.07
C VAL A 21 -4.45 19.50 -3.31
N ALA A 22 -4.36 20.36 -2.30
CA ALA A 22 -3.53 21.55 -2.33
C ALA A 22 -2.11 21.20 -1.83
N ALA A 23 -1.11 21.37 -2.68
CA ALA A 23 0.28 21.07 -2.35
C ALA A 23 1.27 21.97 -3.11
N GLU A 24 2.50 22.06 -2.63
CA GLU A 24 3.58 22.78 -3.33
C GLU A 24 4.04 21.98 -4.54
N HIS A 25 4.26 20.67 -4.36
CA HIS A 25 4.75 19.77 -5.41
C HIS A 25 3.85 18.55 -5.62
N LEU A 26 3.95 17.93 -6.80
CA LEU A 26 3.22 16.71 -7.18
C LEU A 26 3.41 15.58 -6.17
N TYR A 27 4.66 15.38 -5.75
CA TYR A 27 5.03 14.36 -4.76
C TYR A 27 4.30 14.57 -3.43
N ASP A 28 4.18 15.82 -2.98
CA ASP A 28 3.48 16.16 -1.74
C ASP A 28 1.98 15.92 -1.86
N ALA A 29 1.38 16.20 -3.04
CA ALA A 29 -0.02 15.91 -3.29
C ALA A 29 -0.31 14.40 -3.20
N ILE A 30 0.53 13.55 -3.83
CA ILE A 30 0.43 12.10 -3.76
C ILE A 30 0.62 11.60 -2.33
N ARG A 31 1.62 12.13 -1.62
CA ARG A 31 1.90 11.77 -0.23
C ARG A 31 0.72 12.10 0.68
N GLN A 32 0.16 13.31 0.56
CA GLN A 32 -1.02 13.71 1.34
C GLN A 32 -2.23 12.83 1.01
N TYR A 33 -2.48 12.55 -0.26
CA TYR A 33 -3.57 11.66 -0.67
C TYR A 33 -3.43 10.26 -0.07
N ARG A 34 -2.23 9.67 -0.11
CA ARG A 34 -1.97 8.35 0.49
C ARG A 34 -2.25 8.34 2.00
N LEU A 35 -1.87 9.40 2.72
CA LEU A 35 -2.11 9.49 4.16
C LEU A 35 -3.58 9.75 4.51
N GLN A 36 -4.25 10.64 3.79
CA GLN A 36 -5.61 11.07 4.15
C GLN A 36 -6.70 10.17 3.58
N VAL A 37 -6.43 9.53 2.44
CA VAL A 37 -7.43 8.71 1.73
C VAL A 37 -7.07 7.24 1.84
N VAL A 38 -5.91 6.83 1.32
CA VAL A 38 -5.57 5.39 1.24
C VAL A 38 -5.41 4.77 2.63
N ALA A 39 -4.67 5.40 3.53
CA ALA A 39 -4.43 4.85 4.87
C ALA A 39 -5.70 4.78 5.74
N HIS A 40 -6.76 5.49 5.37
CA HIS A 40 -8.06 5.50 6.05
C HIS A 40 -9.12 4.67 5.30
N ASP A 41 -8.81 4.15 4.12
CA ASP A 41 -9.71 3.33 3.33
C ASP A 41 -9.94 1.97 4.00
N HIS A 42 -11.21 1.57 4.10
CA HIS A 42 -11.59 0.33 4.80
C HIS A 42 -11.07 -0.92 4.10
N ALA A 43 -11.05 -0.95 2.77
CA ALA A 43 -10.56 -2.11 2.01
C ALA A 43 -9.05 -2.23 2.16
N PHE A 44 -8.31 -1.11 2.09
CA PHE A 44 -6.88 -1.08 2.35
C PHE A 44 -6.54 -1.56 3.76
N GLN A 45 -7.20 -1.02 4.79
CA GLN A 45 -6.93 -1.45 6.16
C GLN A 45 -7.30 -2.93 6.38
N ALA A 46 -8.37 -3.43 5.76
CA ALA A 46 -8.73 -4.84 5.80
C ALA A 46 -7.64 -5.71 5.15
N TRP A 47 -7.11 -5.29 4.00
CA TRP A 47 -6.00 -5.96 3.32
C TRP A 47 -4.70 -5.98 4.15
N VAL A 48 -4.40 -4.91 4.87
CA VAL A 48 -3.24 -4.86 5.78
C VAL A 48 -3.41 -5.80 6.97
N ARG A 49 -4.64 -5.88 7.51
CA ARG A 49 -5.00 -6.76 8.63
C ARG A 49 -5.10 -8.23 8.23
N ASP A 50 -5.36 -8.53 6.97
CA ASP A 50 -5.49 -9.91 6.49
C ASP A 50 -4.18 -10.69 6.67
N LYS A 51 -4.25 -11.72 7.53
CA LYS A 51 -3.15 -12.64 7.83
C LYS A 51 -2.97 -13.71 6.74
N SER A 52 -3.81 -13.73 5.71
CA SER A 52 -3.72 -14.67 4.59
C SER A 52 -2.42 -14.47 3.80
N PRO A 53 -1.57 -15.51 3.67
CA PRO A 53 -0.37 -15.45 2.86
C PRO A 53 -0.62 -15.23 1.36
N SER A 54 -1.86 -15.35 0.88
CA SER A 54 -2.21 -15.23 -0.55
C SER A 54 -2.83 -13.87 -0.90
N CYS A 55 -3.48 -13.23 0.06
CA CYS A 55 -4.33 -12.08 -0.20
C CYS A 55 -3.94 -10.84 0.59
N GLY A 56 -3.33 -10.98 1.76
CA GLY A 56 -3.00 -9.86 2.62
C GLY A 56 -1.71 -9.14 2.27
N PHE A 57 -1.47 -8.00 2.92
CA PHE A 57 -0.20 -7.28 2.85
C PHE A 57 1.00 -8.18 3.12
N CYS A 58 0.85 -9.16 4.03
CA CYS A 58 1.91 -10.06 4.43
C CYS A 58 2.46 -10.97 3.32
N HIS A 59 1.75 -11.10 2.19
CA HIS A 59 2.06 -12.02 1.11
C HIS A 59 3.50 -11.90 0.60
N PHE A 60 4.03 -10.68 0.40
CA PHE A 60 5.39 -10.51 -0.12
C PHE A 60 6.46 -11.11 0.80
N ALA A 61 6.22 -11.15 2.12
CA ALA A 61 7.17 -11.71 3.07
C ALA A 61 7.09 -13.24 3.11
N TRP A 62 5.93 -13.83 2.84
CA TRP A 62 5.75 -15.27 2.82
C TRP A 62 6.33 -15.97 1.60
N LEU A 63 6.38 -15.29 0.46
CA LEU A 63 6.77 -15.91 -0.80
C LEU A 63 8.28 -15.89 -1.02
N ALA A 64 8.88 -17.07 -1.18
CA ALA A 64 10.23 -17.18 -1.71
C ALA A 64 10.27 -16.81 -3.20
N PRO A 65 11.23 -15.98 -3.66
CA PRO A 65 11.54 -15.87 -5.08
C PRO A 65 11.87 -17.24 -5.66
N ALA A 66 11.60 -17.45 -6.94
CA ALA A 66 11.78 -18.74 -7.64
C ALA A 66 13.21 -19.32 -7.60
N GLY A 67 14.19 -18.61 -7.02
CA GLY A 67 15.58 -19.06 -6.83
C GLY A 67 15.97 -19.42 -5.38
N GLU A 68 15.10 -19.22 -4.38
CA GLU A 68 15.38 -19.59 -2.98
C GLU A 68 14.98 -21.06 -2.68
N SER A 69 14.12 -21.67 -3.49
CA SER A 69 13.63 -23.02 -3.33
C SER A 69 14.30 -23.97 -4.32
N GLY A 70 15.42 -24.56 -3.91
CA GLY A 70 16.22 -25.46 -4.74
C GLY A 70 15.53 -26.75 -5.21
N ARG A 71 14.30 -27.06 -4.77
CA ARG A 71 13.51 -28.23 -5.18
C ARG A 71 12.03 -27.96 -4.92
N ASP A 72 11.24 -27.76 -5.97
CA ASP A 72 10.05 -28.60 -6.25
C ASP A 72 9.26 -28.05 -7.44
N ARG A 73 9.11 -28.92 -8.46
CA ARG A 73 8.26 -28.70 -9.63
C ARG A 73 6.91 -29.34 -9.36
N GLY A 74 5.97 -28.60 -8.77
CA GLY A 74 4.60 -29.08 -8.64
C GLY A 74 3.76 -28.26 -7.66
N ALA A 75 3.01 -27.30 -8.22
CA ALA A 75 2.01 -26.44 -7.55
C ALA A 75 2.55 -25.41 -6.55
N GLY A 76 2.08 -24.15 -6.71
CA GLY A 76 1.86 -23.17 -5.65
C GLY A 76 3.03 -22.81 -4.74
N TRP A 77 3.53 -21.58 -4.87
CA TRP A 77 4.12 -20.76 -3.80
C TRP A 77 4.58 -21.49 -2.51
N LEU A 78 5.89 -21.64 -2.32
CA LEU A 78 6.44 -22.14 -1.06
C LEU A 78 6.45 -21.04 0.00
N LEU A 79 5.76 -21.28 1.11
CA LEU A 79 5.85 -20.43 2.30
C LEU A 79 7.24 -20.57 2.93
N VAL A 80 7.88 -19.44 3.23
CA VAL A 80 9.15 -19.44 3.98
C VAL A 80 8.92 -19.78 5.46
N ALA A 81 9.99 -20.05 6.21
CA ALA A 81 9.90 -20.22 7.67
C ALA A 81 9.59 -18.88 8.39
N ASP A 82 8.97 -18.95 9.57
CA ASP A 82 8.56 -17.79 10.37
C ASP A 82 9.69 -16.79 10.66
N ASN A 83 10.90 -17.27 10.92
CA ASN A 83 12.06 -16.41 11.13
C ASN A 83 12.38 -15.57 9.88
N ARG A 84 12.30 -16.18 8.69
CA ARG A 84 12.51 -15.50 7.42
C ARG A 84 11.40 -14.50 7.12
N PHE A 85 10.15 -14.83 7.45
CA PHE A 85 9.04 -13.89 7.38
C PHE A 85 9.29 -12.66 8.26
N ARG A 86 9.70 -12.87 9.52
CA ARG A 86 10.02 -11.79 10.46
C ARG A 86 11.15 -10.90 9.96
N GLU A 87 12.23 -11.48 9.45
CA GLU A 87 13.34 -10.74 8.83
C GLU A 87 12.88 -9.82 7.69
N ARG A 88 12.05 -10.36 6.78
CA ARG A 88 11.52 -9.62 5.63
C ARG A 88 10.60 -8.49 6.06
N MET A 89 9.75 -8.72 7.04
CA MET A 89 8.89 -7.69 7.62
C MET A 89 9.72 -6.59 8.28
N LEU A 90 10.71 -6.94 9.12
CA LEU A 90 11.59 -5.95 9.73
C LEU A 90 12.40 -5.17 8.70
N THR A 91 12.78 -5.81 7.58
CA THR A 91 13.43 -5.14 6.44
C THR A 91 12.48 -4.15 5.77
N TYR A 92 11.21 -4.54 5.53
CA TYR A 92 10.20 -3.63 4.99
C TYR A 92 9.94 -2.43 5.91
N PHE A 93 10.12 -2.59 7.23
CA PHE A 93 10.00 -1.52 8.22
C PHE A 93 11.35 -0.97 8.70
N ALA A 94 12.43 -1.10 7.93
CA ALA A 94 13.79 -0.75 8.38
C ALA A 94 13.92 0.68 8.92
N ASP A 95 13.21 1.65 8.32
CA ASP A 95 13.23 3.06 8.73
C ASP A 95 12.24 3.38 9.87
N ALA A 96 11.40 2.42 10.25
CA ALA A 96 10.49 2.53 11.39
C ALA A 96 10.35 1.18 12.13
N PRO A 97 11.44 0.65 12.74
CA PRO A 97 11.45 -0.72 13.28
C PRO A 97 10.35 -1.00 14.31
N ARG A 98 9.99 0.01 15.11
CA ARG A 98 8.89 -0.07 16.08
C ARG A 98 7.56 -0.45 15.43
N LEU A 99 7.25 0.10 14.25
CA LEU A 99 6.02 -0.23 13.52
C LEU A 99 6.06 -1.67 12.98
N GLY A 100 7.23 -2.13 12.53
CA GLY A 100 7.43 -3.52 12.11
C GLY A 100 7.22 -4.51 13.25
N LEU A 101 7.73 -4.20 14.45
CA LEU A 101 7.49 -5.02 15.65
C LEU A 101 6.01 -5.05 16.04
N ILE A 102 5.32 -3.89 16.00
CA ILE A 102 3.87 -3.83 16.26
C ILE A 102 3.11 -4.70 15.24
N TYR A 103 3.45 -4.61 13.96
CA TYR A 103 2.82 -5.43 12.92
C TYR A 103 3.06 -6.92 13.16
N LEU A 104 4.29 -7.32 13.51
CA LEU A 104 4.62 -8.72 13.78
C LEU A 104 3.91 -9.25 15.03
N ASN A 105 3.81 -8.45 16.08
CA ASN A 105 3.05 -8.82 17.28
C ASN A 105 1.57 -9.00 16.95
N TYR A 106 1.00 -8.12 16.11
CA TYR A 106 -0.36 -8.28 15.62
C TYR A 106 -0.54 -9.56 14.79
N TYR A 107 0.36 -9.79 13.85
CA TYR A 107 0.29 -10.91 12.91
C TYR A 107 0.33 -12.26 13.64
N PHE A 108 1.29 -12.44 14.55
CA PHE A 108 1.48 -13.69 15.29
C PHE A 108 0.68 -13.78 16.60
N GLY A 109 0.10 -12.67 17.06
CA GLY A 109 -0.74 -12.65 18.24
C GLY A 109 -2.07 -13.35 18.01
N HIS A 110 -2.67 -13.85 19.09
CA HIS A 110 -3.98 -14.49 19.05
C HIS A 110 -5.09 -13.46 18.85
N ASP A 111 -6.10 -13.79 18.05
CA ASP A 111 -7.22 -12.89 17.75
C ASP A 111 -8.15 -12.69 18.97
N ALA A 112 -8.08 -13.59 19.95
CA ALA A 112 -8.84 -13.50 21.21
C ALA A 112 -8.12 -12.68 22.29
N ASP A 113 -6.90 -12.22 22.04
CA ASP A 113 -6.13 -11.42 22.98
C ASP A 113 -6.57 -9.94 22.92
N PRO A 114 -7.12 -9.37 24.00
CA PRO A 114 -7.51 -7.97 24.03
C PRO A 114 -6.32 -7.01 23.95
N GLU A 115 -5.08 -7.43 24.24
CA GLU A 115 -3.90 -6.59 23.98
C GLU A 115 -3.56 -6.54 22.49
N ASN A 116 -4.10 -7.48 21.71
CA ASN A 116 -4.00 -7.54 20.26
C ASN A 116 -5.16 -6.79 19.57
N GLN A 117 -5.48 -5.60 20.10
CA GLN A 117 -6.65 -4.78 19.76
C GLN A 117 -6.64 -4.17 18.34
N GLY A 118 -5.69 -4.58 17.50
CA GLY A 118 -5.56 -4.13 16.12
C GLY A 118 -4.34 -3.23 15.88
N LEU A 119 -4.07 -2.97 14.60
CA LEU A 119 -2.95 -2.13 14.20
C LEU A 119 -3.25 -0.65 14.42
N PRO A 120 -2.31 0.14 14.97
CA PRO A 120 -2.47 1.58 15.09
C PRO A 120 -2.37 2.26 13.73
N GLN A 121 -2.95 3.47 13.61
CA GLN A 121 -3.00 4.22 12.35
C GLN A 121 -1.63 4.40 11.68
N GLY A 122 -0.58 4.62 12.48
CA GLY A 122 0.79 4.78 11.96
C GLY A 122 1.31 3.57 11.15
N VAL A 123 0.79 2.36 11.37
CA VAL A 123 1.13 1.19 10.54
C VAL A 123 0.48 1.31 9.15
N PHE A 124 -0.79 1.70 9.09
CA PHE A 124 -1.49 1.93 7.82
C PHE A 124 -0.86 3.08 7.04
N ASP A 125 -0.53 4.19 7.71
CA ASP A 125 0.14 5.35 7.11
C ASP A 125 1.48 4.94 6.48
N TYR A 126 2.29 4.17 7.22
CA TYR A 126 3.59 3.71 6.74
C TYR A 126 3.45 2.80 5.51
N ILE A 127 2.55 1.82 5.57
CA ILE A 127 2.32 0.91 4.45
C ILE A 127 1.72 1.66 3.26
N ALA A 128 0.81 2.60 3.46
CA ALA A 128 0.21 3.39 2.39
C ALA A 128 1.24 4.23 1.64
N LEU A 129 2.28 4.73 2.32
CA LEU A 129 3.37 5.47 1.70
C LEU A 129 4.38 4.57 0.96
N ARG A 130 4.66 3.37 1.47
CA ARG A 130 5.64 2.45 0.88
C ARG A 130 5.08 1.48 -0.15
N SER A 131 3.81 1.13 -0.08
CA SER A 131 3.22 0.10 -0.93
C SER A 131 2.96 0.67 -2.33
N GLU A 132 3.74 0.17 -3.30
CA GLU A 132 3.48 0.37 -4.72
C GLU A 132 2.29 -0.46 -5.21
N ARG A 133 1.95 -1.53 -4.48
CA ARG A 133 1.11 -2.62 -4.97
C ARG A 133 -0.39 -2.41 -4.76
N TYR A 134 -0.79 -1.65 -3.73
CA TYR A 134 -2.22 -1.54 -3.41
C TYR A 134 -2.93 -0.53 -4.30
N THR A 135 -2.22 0.51 -4.78
CA THR A 135 -2.75 1.34 -5.86
C THR A 135 -1.67 2.21 -6.46
N GLU A 136 -1.55 2.19 -7.78
CA GLU A 136 -0.81 3.22 -8.49
C GLU A 136 -1.60 4.52 -8.33
N VAL A 137 -1.06 5.45 -7.55
CA VAL A 137 -1.67 6.77 -7.36
C VAL A 137 -1.02 7.70 -8.36
N ASP A 138 -1.83 8.35 -9.17
CA ASP A 138 -1.36 9.35 -10.13
C ASP A 138 -2.01 10.71 -9.82
N ALA A 139 -1.33 11.77 -10.25
CA ALA A 139 -1.74 13.13 -9.98
C ALA A 139 -1.52 14.03 -11.20
N LEU A 140 -2.48 14.91 -11.45
CA LEU A 140 -2.44 15.86 -12.55
C LEU A 140 -2.64 17.29 -12.00
N PRO A 141 -1.78 18.26 -12.37
CA PRO A 141 -2.01 19.66 -12.07
C PRO A 141 -3.38 20.12 -12.59
N LEU A 142 -4.20 20.73 -11.73
CA LEU A 142 -5.54 21.19 -12.08
C LEU A 142 -5.52 22.24 -13.23
N ALA A 143 -4.42 22.98 -13.36
CA ALA A 143 -4.21 23.93 -14.45
C ALA A 143 -4.23 23.30 -15.84
N ILE A 144 -3.81 22.03 -15.97
CA ILE A 144 -3.76 21.31 -17.26
C ILE A 144 -5.17 20.87 -17.69
N ILE A 145 -6.04 20.51 -16.74
CA ILE A 145 -7.40 20.03 -16.99
C ILE A 145 -8.33 21.17 -17.45
N ARG A 146 -8.03 22.41 -17.07
CA ARG A 146 -8.85 23.60 -17.40
C ARG A 146 -8.55 24.22 -18.76
N MET A 147 -7.66 23.66 -19.57
CA MET A 147 -7.47 24.15 -20.94
C MET A 147 -8.67 23.76 -21.79
N PRO A 148 -9.43 24.71 -22.38
CA PRO A 148 -10.42 24.36 -23.39
C PRO A 148 -9.72 23.67 -24.57
N PRO A 149 -10.39 22.75 -25.28
CA PRO A 149 -9.83 22.17 -26.49
C PRO A 149 -9.39 23.31 -27.42
N ALA A 150 -8.19 23.19 -27.98
CA ALA A 150 -7.72 24.14 -28.99
C ALA A 150 -8.80 24.24 -30.07
N PRO A 151 -9.18 25.46 -30.50
CA PRO A 151 -10.16 25.61 -31.57
C PRO A 151 -9.65 24.83 -32.79
N SER A 152 -10.51 24.01 -33.37
CA SER A 152 -10.20 23.29 -34.60
C SER A 152 -9.76 24.30 -35.66
N PRO A 153 -8.67 24.03 -36.41
CA PRO A 153 -8.35 24.85 -37.58
C PRO A 153 -9.51 24.73 -38.57
N GLU A 154 -10.10 25.88 -38.91
CA GLU A 154 -11.08 26.03 -40.01
C GLU A 154 -10.44 25.74 -41.37
#